data_AF-A0A0A1WN71-F1
#
_entry.id   AF-A0A0A1WN71-F1
#
_cell.length_a   1.000
_cell.length_b   1.000
_cell.length_c   1.000
_cell.angle_alpha   90.00
_cell.angle_beta   90.00
_cell.angle_gamma   90.00
#
_symmetry.space_group_name_H-M   'P 1'
#
loop_
_entity.id
_entity.type
_entity.pdbx_description
1 polymer ?
#
loop_
_entity_poly.entity_id
_entity_poly.type
_entity_poly.pdbx_seq_one_letter_code
_entity_poly.pdbx_strand_id
1 'polypeptide(L)'
;MSTDEQTPVVSNDEGGAAAKESTTTLGETGVVDEMHALKLLDAKELYCYGSRNFLVKNYSDAADQLSQVCALYEELYGEQSDELGMPYLLYAKSLIALALDENKVIDVPDEEELDDDDDDDDEDENTK
;
A
#
# COMPACT_ATOMS: atom_id res chain seq x y z
N MET A 1 -28.54 -59.05 -17.17
CA MET A 1 -29.32 -58.61 -18.35
C MET A 1 -29.98 -57.30 -17.92
N SER A 2 -29.30 -56.17 -18.05
CA SER A 2 -29.24 -55.35 -19.28
C SER A 2 -30.64 -55.02 -19.79
N THR A 3 -31.08 -53.79 -19.58
CA THR A 3 -31.08 -52.78 -20.66
C THR A 3 -31.06 -51.39 -20.04
N ASP A 4 -29.91 -50.72 -20.23
CA ASP A 4 -29.72 -49.27 -20.23
C ASP A 4 -30.86 -48.53 -20.97
N GLU A 5 -31.48 -47.55 -20.31
CA GLU A 5 -32.10 -46.42 -21.02
C GLU A 5 -31.08 -45.30 -21.11
N GLN A 6 -30.41 -45.28 -22.26
CA GLN A 6 -29.54 -44.24 -22.73
C GLN A 6 -30.38 -43.08 -23.27
N THR A 7 -30.42 -41.95 -22.56
CA THR A 7 -30.80 -40.66 -23.18
C THR A 7 -29.53 -39.92 -23.61
N PRO A 8 -29.44 -39.43 -24.85
CA PRO A 8 -28.21 -38.88 -25.41
C PRO A 8 -27.87 -37.51 -24.81
N VAL A 9 -26.60 -37.40 -24.44
CA VAL A 9 -25.89 -36.15 -24.13
C VAL A 9 -25.90 -35.24 -25.36
N VAL A 10 -26.57 -34.09 -25.26
CA VAL A 10 -26.35 -32.96 -26.18
C VAL A 10 -25.30 -32.05 -25.55
N SER A 11 -24.09 -32.16 -26.09
CA SER A 11 -22.97 -31.27 -25.82
C SER A 11 -23.24 -29.90 -26.44
N ASN A 12 -23.34 -28.87 -25.61
CA ASN A 12 -23.10 -27.49 -26.03
C ASN A 12 -21.97 -26.93 -25.14
N ASP A 13 -20.74 -27.07 -25.63
CA ASP A 13 -19.63 -26.17 -25.30
C ASP A 13 -19.74 -25.00 -26.27
N GLU A 14 -19.98 -23.79 -25.77
CA GLU A 14 -19.44 -22.52 -26.29
C GLU A 14 -19.96 -21.35 -25.43
N GLY A 15 -19.04 -20.77 -24.67
CA GLY A 15 -18.84 -19.32 -24.53
C GLY A 15 -19.98 -18.41 -24.05
N GLY A 16 -19.72 -17.70 -22.95
CA GLY A 16 -20.20 -16.31 -22.83
C GLY A 16 -20.76 -15.91 -21.47
N ALA A 17 -19.91 -15.22 -20.70
CA ALA A 17 -20.24 -14.06 -19.87
C ALA A 17 -21.58 -14.03 -19.11
N ALA A 18 -21.51 -14.22 -17.79
CA ALA A 18 -22.44 -13.61 -16.84
C ALA A 18 -21.59 -12.81 -15.84
N ALA A 19 -21.38 -11.52 -16.14
CA ALA A 19 -22.12 -10.42 -15.56
C ALA A 19 -21.52 -10.02 -14.20
N LYS A 20 -20.50 -9.15 -14.30
CA LYS A 20 -20.07 -8.25 -13.24
C LYS A 20 -21.32 -7.57 -12.66
N GLU A 21 -21.54 -7.70 -11.36
CA GLU A 21 -22.44 -6.79 -10.65
C GLU A 21 -21.76 -5.41 -10.57
N SER A 22 -21.80 -4.71 -11.70
CA SER A 22 -21.65 -3.27 -11.75
C SER A 22 -22.96 -2.68 -11.28
N THR A 23 -23.05 -2.41 -9.97
CA THR A 23 -24.04 -1.48 -9.43
C THR A 23 -23.66 -0.08 -9.92
N THR A 24 -24.10 0.26 -11.12
CA THR A 24 -23.99 1.60 -11.67
C THR A 24 -25.19 2.42 -11.20
N THR A 25 -24.99 3.24 -10.18
CA THR A 25 -25.89 4.35 -9.84
C THR A 25 -25.67 5.47 -10.87
N LEU A 26 -26.42 5.44 -11.97
CA LEU A 26 -26.49 6.54 -12.93
C LEU A 26 -27.42 7.63 -12.37
N GLY A 27 -26.85 8.64 -11.71
CA GLY A 27 -27.59 9.83 -11.26
C GLY A 27 -26.77 10.92 -10.57
N GLU A 28 -25.63 10.59 -9.93
CA GLU A 28 -24.83 11.52 -9.10
C GLU A 28 -23.42 11.83 -9.64
N THR A 29 -23.10 11.41 -10.86
CA THR A 29 -21.71 11.36 -11.36
C THR A 29 -21.00 12.71 -11.48
N GLY A 30 -21.70 13.84 -11.58
CA GLY A 30 -21.07 15.16 -11.75
C GLY A 30 -20.60 15.82 -10.45
N VAL A 31 -21.29 15.58 -9.33
CA VAL A 31 -20.98 16.22 -8.04
C VAL A 31 -19.90 15.43 -7.29
N VAL A 32 -19.91 14.11 -7.48
CA VAL A 32 -18.95 13.19 -6.87
C VAL A 32 -17.53 13.45 -7.42
N ASP A 33 -17.41 13.76 -8.70
CA ASP A 33 -16.11 14.03 -9.35
C ASP A 33 -15.43 15.32 -8.81
N GLU A 34 -16.21 16.39 -8.60
CA GLU A 34 -15.70 17.64 -8.04
C GLU A 34 -15.28 17.49 -6.57
N MET A 35 -16.08 16.76 -5.78
CA MET A 35 -15.75 16.44 -4.38
C MET A 35 -14.47 15.60 -4.28
N HIS A 36 -14.30 14.62 -5.17
CA HIS A 36 -13.10 13.77 -5.23
C HIS A 36 -11.86 14.59 -5.59
N ALA A 37 -11.98 15.51 -6.56
CA ALA A 37 -10.89 16.38 -6.97
C ALA A 37 -10.45 17.32 -5.84
N LEU A 38 -11.39 17.89 -5.08
CA LEU A 38 -11.07 18.73 -3.92
C LEU A 38 -10.35 17.96 -2.81
N LYS A 39 -10.83 16.76 -2.47
CA LYS A 39 -10.16 15.89 -1.50
C LYS A 39 -8.75 15.50 -1.94
N LEU A 40 -8.57 15.21 -3.23
CA LEU A 40 -7.25 14.89 -3.77
C LEU A 40 -6.30 16.08 -3.69
N LEU A 41 -6.79 17.30 -3.93
CA LEU A 41 -6.00 18.51 -3.78
C LEU A 41 -5.57 18.71 -2.31
N ASP A 42 -6.52 18.62 -1.38
CA ASP A 42 -6.28 18.75 0.06
C ASP A 42 -5.26 17.71 0.56
N ALA A 43 -5.43 16.45 0.16
CA ALA A 43 -4.51 15.38 0.50
C ALA A 43 -3.08 15.63 -0.05
N LYS A 44 -2.96 16.18 -1.26
CA LYS A 44 -1.64 16.54 -1.83
C LYS A 44 -1.00 17.71 -1.10
N GLU A 45 -1.78 18.70 -0.67
CA GLU A 45 -1.27 19.81 0.13
C GLU A 45 -0.78 19.31 1.50
N LEU A 46 -1.59 18.52 2.19
CA LEU A 46 -1.22 17.87 3.45
C LEU A 46 0.03 17.00 3.30
N TYR A 47 0.15 16.24 2.22
CA TYR A 47 1.34 15.41 1.95
C TYR A 47 2.59 16.27 1.76
N CYS A 48 2.48 17.40 1.06
CA CYS A 48 3.58 18.36 0.94
C CYS A 48 3.99 18.92 2.29
N TYR A 49 3.03 19.32 3.13
CA TYR A 49 3.31 19.85 4.46
C TYR A 49 3.95 18.80 5.38
N GLY A 50 3.39 17.58 5.41
CA GLY A 50 3.89 16.48 6.21
C GLY A 50 5.31 16.10 5.81
N SER A 51 5.58 16.00 4.51
CA SER A 51 6.91 15.74 3.96
C SER A 51 7.92 16.82 4.37
N ARG A 52 7.53 18.10 4.29
CA ARG A 52 8.40 19.20 4.74
C ARG A 52 8.67 19.11 6.23
N ASN A 53 7.65 18.86 7.05
CA ASN A 53 7.78 18.75 8.49
C ASN A 53 8.73 17.60 8.88
N PHE A 54 8.63 16.46 8.19
CA PHE A 54 9.56 15.34 8.37
C PHE A 54 11.02 15.77 8.08
N LEU A 55 11.26 16.48 6.97
CA LEU A 55 12.61 16.93 6.59
C LEU A 55 13.22 17.94 7.58
N VAL A 56 12.40 18.83 8.16
CA VAL A 56 12.86 19.77 9.19
C VAL A 56 12.85 19.15 10.60
N LYS A 57 12.67 17.84 10.69
CA LYS A 57 12.65 17.03 11.94
C LYS A 57 11.53 17.41 12.91
N ASN A 58 10.47 18.03 12.42
CA ASN A 58 9.25 18.24 13.18
C ASN A 58 8.35 17.00 13.03
N TYR A 59 8.72 15.91 13.71
CA TYR A 59 8.11 14.60 13.50
C TYR A 59 6.68 14.49 14.03
N SER A 60 6.32 15.26 15.06
CA SER A 60 4.95 15.33 15.59
C SER A 60 3.99 15.87 14.53
N ASP A 61 4.25 17.09 14.02
CA ASP A 61 3.39 17.69 13.00
C ASP A 61 3.41 16.88 11.69
N ALA A 62 4.54 16.25 11.36
CA ALA A 62 4.63 15.35 10.21
C ALA A 62 3.71 14.15 10.37
N ALA A 63 3.73 13.47 11.52
CA ALA A 63 2.88 12.33 11.79
C ALA A 63 1.38 12.71 11.73
N ASP A 64 1.00 13.83 12.34
CA ASP A 64 -0.38 14.31 12.33
C ASP A 64 -0.89 14.61 10.91
N GLN A 65 -0.07 15.27 10.08
CA GLN A 65 -0.45 15.61 8.71
C GLN A 65 -0.48 14.37 7.81
N LEU A 66 0.52 13.49 7.91
CA LEU A 66 0.60 12.28 7.08
C LEU A 66 -0.49 11.26 7.45
N SER A 67 -0.93 11.21 8.71
CA SER A 67 -2.08 10.39 9.10
C SER A 67 -3.37 10.82 8.39
N GLN A 68 -3.58 12.13 8.24
CA GLN A 68 -4.72 12.68 7.50
C GLN A 68 -4.63 12.38 6.00
N VAL A 69 -3.42 12.41 5.42
CA VAL A 69 -3.23 11.98 4.03
C VAL A 69 -3.63 10.53 3.84
N CYS A 70 -3.21 9.64 4.76
CA CYS A 70 -3.57 8.21 4.68
C CYS A 70 -5.09 8.04 4.69
N ALA A 71 -5.80 8.69 5.62
CA ALA A 71 -7.25 8.62 5.69
C ALA A 71 -7.95 9.13 4.41
N LEU A 72 -7.45 10.24 3.83
CA LEU A 72 -8.01 10.76 2.58
C LEU A 72 -7.73 9.83 1.39
N TYR A 73 -6.53 9.26 1.30
CA TYR A 73 -6.17 8.35 0.21
C TYR A 73 -6.88 7.00 0.32
N GLU A 74 -7.12 6.49 1.52
CA GLU A 74 -7.97 5.32 1.77
C GLU A 74 -9.39 5.55 1.26
N GLU A 75 -9.95 6.74 1.49
CA GLU A 75 -11.28 7.08 0.99
C GLU A 75 -11.32 7.25 -0.53
N LEU A 76 -10.26 7.83 -1.12
CA LEU A 76 -10.18 8.12 -2.57
C LEU A 76 -9.86 6.88 -3.42
N TYR A 77 -9.02 5.98 -2.92
CA TYR A 77 -8.46 4.87 -3.70
C TYR A 77 -8.75 3.49 -3.12
N GLY A 78 -9.12 3.41 -1.84
CA GLY A 78 -9.27 2.16 -1.08
C GLY A 78 -8.00 1.77 -0.32
N GLU A 79 -8.18 1.11 0.84
CA GLU A 79 -7.12 0.77 1.81
C GLU A 79 -5.96 -0.07 1.25
N GLN A 80 -6.21 -0.88 0.22
CA GLN A 80 -5.20 -1.74 -0.42
C GLN A 80 -4.64 -1.17 -1.73
N SER A 81 -4.86 0.13 -1.98
CA SER A 81 -4.34 0.79 -3.17
C SER A 81 -2.83 1.02 -3.09
N ASP A 82 -2.14 0.84 -4.21
CA ASP A 82 -0.70 1.13 -4.34
C ASP A 82 -0.37 2.61 -4.05
N GLU A 83 -1.33 3.51 -4.27
CA GLU A 83 -1.17 4.96 -4.02
C GLU A 83 -0.95 5.30 -2.53
N LEU A 84 -1.34 4.40 -1.62
CA LEU A 84 -1.15 4.55 -0.18
C LEU A 84 0.24 4.12 0.31
N GLY A 85 1.01 3.38 -0.51
CA GLY A 85 2.29 2.81 -0.07
C GLY A 85 3.27 3.86 0.46
N MET A 86 3.42 4.98 -0.27
CA MET A 86 4.31 6.06 0.13
C MET A 86 3.78 6.88 1.33
N PRO A 87 2.50 7.31 1.36
CA PRO A 87 1.91 7.92 2.54
C PRO A 87 2.06 7.08 3.82
N TYR A 88 1.74 5.79 3.80
CA TYR A 88 1.91 4.92 4.95
C TYR A 88 3.37 4.78 5.37
N LEU A 89 4.28 4.58 4.41
CA LEU A 89 5.70 4.46 4.70
C LEU A 89 6.22 5.73 5.40
N LEU A 90 5.86 6.90 4.89
CA LEU A 90 6.34 8.17 5.45
C LEU A 90 5.70 8.48 6.80
N TYR A 91 4.41 8.14 6.99
CA TYR A 91 3.74 8.23 8.28
C TYR A 91 4.42 7.33 9.33
N ALA A 92 4.66 6.06 9.01
CA ALA A 92 5.37 5.13 9.88
C ALA A 92 6.78 5.62 10.23
N LYS A 93 7.53 6.11 9.23
CA LYS A 93 8.86 6.72 9.47
C LYS A 93 8.77 7.92 10.41
N SER A 94 7.74 8.75 10.29
CA SER A 94 7.52 9.90 11.18
C SER A 94 7.26 9.46 12.62
N LEU A 95 6.44 8.42 12.83
CA LEU A 95 6.18 7.87 14.17
C LEU A 95 7.43 7.25 14.81
N ILE A 96 8.21 6.49 14.04
CA ILE A 96 9.48 5.91 14.50
C ILE A 96 10.45 7.04 14.88
N ALA A 97 10.59 8.05 14.01
CA ALA A 97 11.48 9.18 14.27
C ALA A 97 11.05 10.00 15.50
N LEU A 98 9.73 10.19 15.70
CA LEU A 98 9.19 10.82 16.90
C LEU A 98 9.54 10.02 18.16
N ALA A 99 9.28 8.71 18.16
CA ALA A 99 9.60 7.84 19.29
C ALA A 99 11.09 7.83 19.61
N LEU A 100 11.95 7.82 18.58
CA LEU A 100 13.40 7.91 18.76
C LEU A 100 13.81 9.28 19.30
N ASP A 101 13.22 10.39 18.83
CA ASP A 101 13.50 11.74 19.29
C ASP A 101 13.11 11.96 20.76
N GLU A 102 11.97 11.40 21.18
CA GLU A 102 11.51 11.40 22.57
C GLU A 102 12.36 10.49 23.47
N ASN A 103 12.84 9.36 22.94
CA ASN A 103 13.65 8.39 23.67
C ASN A 103 15.15 8.66 23.68
N LYS A 104 15.66 9.78 23.13
CA LYS A 104 17.10 10.18 23.17
C LYS A 104 17.69 10.33 24.59
N VAL A 105 16.92 10.03 25.63
CA VAL A 105 17.40 9.88 27.03
C VAL A 105 17.97 8.47 27.28
N ILE A 106 17.65 7.48 26.45
CA ILE A 106 18.21 6.12 26.53
C ILE A 106 19.19 5.97 25.36
N ASP A 107 20.49 6.06 25.65
CA ASP A 107 21.54 5.53 24.77
C ASP A 107 21.26 4.03 24.59
N VAL A 108 20.53 3.69 23.54
CA VAL A 108 20.52 2.32 23.02
C VAL A 108 21.83 2.22 22.24
N PRO A 109 22.83 1.45 22.71
CA PRO A 109 24.03 1.23 21.92
C PRO A 109 23.60 0.71 20.56
N ASP A 110 24.07 1.36 19.50
CA ASP A 110 23.80 0.92 18.13
C ASP A 110 24.06 -0.58 18.05
N GLU A 111 23.01 -1.37 17.82
CA GLU A 111 23.18 -2.77 17.44
C GLU A 111 23.97 -2.72 16.15
N GLU A 112 25.22 -3.17 16.27
CA GLU A 112 26.26 -3.29 15.25
C GLU A 112 25.66 -3.30 13.84
N GLU A 113 26.06 -2.34 13.01
CA GLU A 113 25.93 -2.43 11.56
C GLU A 113 26.33 -3.87 11.20
N LEU A 114 25.35 -4.68 10.78
CA LEU A 114 25.62 -6.00 10.23
C LEU A 114 26.41 -5.73 8.96
N ASP A 115 27.73 -5.77 9.11
CA ASP A 115 28.71 -5.77 8.05
C ASP A 115 28.39 -7.00 7.21
N ASP A 116 27.71 -6.76 6.09
CA ASP A 116 27.35 -7.74 5.07
C ASP A 116 28.63 -8.07 4.27
N ASP A 117 29.68 -8.51 4.98
CA ASP A 117 30.91 -9.05 4.41
C ASP A 117 30.62 -10.51 4.01
N ASP A 118 29.89 -10.63 2.90
CA ASP A 118 29.71 -11.85 2.12
C ASP A 118 31.02 -12.12 1.35
N ASP A 119 32.07 -12.50 2.09
CA ASP A 119 33.35 -12.95 1.55
C ASP A 119 33.26 -14.47 1.29
N ASP A 120 32.59 -14.82 0.19
CA ASP A 120 32.45 -16.17 -0.33
C ASP A 120 33.78 -16.57 -1.04
N ASP A 121 34.79 -16.94 -0.25
CA ASP A 121 36.05 -17.53 -0.72
C ASP A 121 35.86 -19.03 -0.99
N ASP A 122 35.29 -19.35 -2.16
CA ASP A 122 35.25 -20.71 -2.70
C ASP A 122 36.66 -21.14 -3.15
N GLU A 123 37.42 -21.73 -2.21
CA GLU A 123 38.62 -22.53 -2.48
C GLU A 123 38.26 -23.79 -3.29
N ASP A 124 38.27 -23.67 -4.62
CA ASP A 124 38.11 -24.82 -5.52
C ASP A 124 39.46 -25.56 -5.71
N GLU A 125 39.81 -26.40 -4.72
CA GLU A 125 40.73 -27.53 -4.92
C GLU A 125 40.08 -28.55 -5.87
N ASN A 126 40.48 -28.59 -7.14
CA ASN A 126 40.30 -29.80 -7.94
C ASN A 126 41.60 -30.31 -8.59
N THR A 127 42.10 -31.33 -7.92
CA THR A 127 43.06 -32.33 -8.36
C THR A 127 42.59 -33.09 -9.61
N LYS A 128 43.28 -32.94 -10.76
CA LYS A 128 43.75 -34.08 -11.58
C LYS A 128 44.61 -33.69 -12.78
#